data_AF-A0A4Q1UHS1-F1
#
_entry.id   AF-A0A4Q1UHS1-F1
#
_cell.length_a   1.000
_cell.length_b   1.000
_cell.length_c   1.000
_cell.angle_alpha   90.00
_cell.angle_beta   90.00
_cell.angle_gamma   90.00
#
_symmetry.space_group_name_H-M   'P 1'
#
loop_
_entity.id
_entity.type
_entity.pdbx_description
1 polymer ?
#
loop_
_entity_poly.entity_id
_entity_poly.type
_entity_poly.pdbx_seq_one_letter_code
_entity_poly.pdbx_strand_id
1 'polypeptide(L)'
;MSEKGADVMQEAVRDLCRIAPKLTDDLNFEQTTAAQKCIEALVLPLSTDDVSGLISLLPADGDIAYGLNWSILHAVEAAPEWPLWDMLRDEGNDWVRRFCQRLANAGFEAPCDVGSKPS
;
A
#
# COMPACT_ATOMS: atom_id res chain seq x y z
N MET A 1 8.60 25.26 -18.39
CA MET A 1 8.88 25.14 -16.95
C MET A 1 7.85 24.17 -16.42
N SER A 2 8.22 22.91 -16.26
CA SER A 2 7.29 21.88 -15.77
C SER A 2 7.16 22.06 -14.27
N GLU A 3 6.01 22.57 -13.82
CA GLU A 3 5.59 22.43 -12.44
C GLU A 3 5.52 20.92 -12.18
N LYS A 4 6.51 20.37 -11.47
CA LYS A 4 6.31 19.09 -10.78
C LYS A 4 5.19 19.38 -9.79
N GLY A 5 3.97 19.01 -10.15
CA GLY A 5 2.86 18.97 -9.20
C GLY A 5 3.37 18.20 -7.99
N ALA A 6 3.30 18.81 -6.81
CA ALA A 6 3.56 18.10 -5.58
C ALA A 6 2.68 16.84 -5.60
N ASP A 7 3.28 15.69 -5.30
CA ASP A 7 2.57 14.43 -5.14
C ASP A 7 1.65 14.60 -3.94
N VAL A 8 0.39 14.97 -4.18
CA VAL A 8 -0.58 15.22 -3.11
C VAL A 8 -1.45 13.99 -3.01
N MET A 9 -1.29 13.25 -1.92
CA MET A 9 -2.17 12.14 -1.52
C MET A 9 -3.65 12.49 -1.75
N GLN A 10 -4.35 11.61 -2.45
CA GLN A 10 -5.77 11.72 -2.76
C GLN A 10 -6.62 11.82 -1.49
N GLU A 11 -7.74 12.53 -1.58
CA GLU A 11 -8.69 12.65 -0.48
C GLU A 11 -9.25 11.29 -0.05
N ALA A 12 -9.53 10.40 -1.01
CA ALA A 12 -10.01 9.04 -0.73
C ALA A 12 -9.04 8.23 0.14
N VAL A 13 -7.72 8.33 -0.10
CA VAL A 13 -6.72 7.64 0.74
C VAL A 13 -6.66 8.29 2.12
N ARG A 14 -6.73 9.62 2.20
CA ARG A 14 -6.78 10.33 3.49
C ARG A 14 -8.00 9.93 4.31
N ASP A 15 -9.15 9.77 3.67
CA ASP A 15 -10.39 9.33 4.32
C ASP A 15 -10.29 7.89 4.81
N LEU A 16 -9.65 6.99 4.06
CA LEU A 16 -9.34 5.64 4.55
C LEU A 16 -8.51 5.68 5.84
N CYS A 17 -7.46 6.50 5.86
CA CYS A 17 -6.62 6.69 7.05
C CYS A 17 -7.38 7.28 8.26
N ARG A 18 -8.52 7.96 8.04
CA ARG A 18 -9.38 8.48 9.11
C ARG A 18 -10.37 7.45 9.63
N ILE A 19 -10.79 6.49 8.80
CA ILE A 19 -11.75 5.45 9.19
C ILE A 19 -11.14 4.52 10.24
N ALA A 20 -9.89 4.09 10.02
CA ALA A 20 -9.17 3.22 10.94
C ALA A 20 -7.65 3.33 10.73
N PRO A 21 -6.84 3.08 11.76
CA PRO A 21 -5.38 3.03 11.64
C PRO A 21 -4.91 1.85 10.77
N LYS A 22 -5.67 0.74 10.79
CA LYS A 22 -5.47 -0.46 9.99
C LYS A 22 -6.84 -1.00 9.58
N LEU A 23 -6.93 -1.59 8.39
CA LEU A 23 -8.15 -2.29 7.98
C LEU A 23 -8.06 -3.75 8.43
N THR A 24 -8.91 -4.13 9.39
CA THR A 24 -9.02 -5.49 9.93
C THR A 24 -10.49 -5.95 9.89
N ASP A 25 -10.75 -7.21 10.21
CA ASP A 25 -12.12 -7.74 10.32
C ASP A 25 -12.89 -7.17 11.54
N ASP A 26 -12.25 -6.37 12.41
CA ASP A 26 -12.91 -5.65 13.52
C ASP A 26 -13.70 -4.41 13.08
N LEU A 27 -13.56 -3.99 11.81
CA LEU A 27 -14.34 -2.87 11.28
C LEU A 27 -15.83 -3.18 11.35
N ASN A 28 -16.59 -2.24 11.91
CA ASN A 28 -18.04 -2.36 11.91
C ASN A 28 -18.62 -2.13 10.49
N PHE A 29 -19.89 -2.48 10.30
CA PHE A 29 -20.55 -2.37 8.98
C PHE A 29 -20.46 -0.97 8.33
N GLU A 30 -20.58 0.10 9.12
CA GLU A 30 -20.47 1.48 8.63
C GLU A 30 -19.05 1.79 8.17
N GLN A 31 -18.05 1.42 8.97
CA GLN A 31 -16.63 1.59 8.63
C GLN A 31 -16.24 0.78 7.40
N THR A 32 -16.65 -0.48 7.31
CA THR A 32 -16.38 -1.35 6.16
C THR A 32 -17.01 -0.77 4.88
N THR A 33 -18.25 -0.29 4.98
CA THR A 33 -18.95 0.34 3.85
C THR A 33 -18.28 1.66 3.42
N ALA A 34 -17.84 2.48 4.38
CA ALA A 34 -17.13 3.72 4.09
C ALA A 34 -15.76 3.43 3.44
N ALA A 35 -15.02 2.44 3.96
CA ALA A 35 -13.72 2.06 3.43
C ALA A 35 -13.84 1.53 2.00
N GLN A 36 -14.83 0.65 1.72
CA GLN A 36 -15.10 0.17 0.37
C GLN A 36 -15.34 1.33 -0.60
N LYS A 37 -16.17 2.32 -0.22
CA LYS A 37 -16.44 3.49 -1.07
C LYS A 37 -15.19 4.32 -1.34
N CYS A 38 -14.33 4.50 -0.35
CA CYS A 38 -13.07 5.22 -0.55
C CYS A 38 -12.13 4.46 -1.50
N ILE A 39 -12.04 3.14 -1.38
CA ILE A 39 -11.25 2.29 -2.30
C ILE A 39 -11.81 2.37 -3.73
N GLU A 40 -13.13 2.33 -3.89
CA GLU A 40 -13.79 2.47 -5.20
C GLU A 40 -13.63 3.86 -5.82
N ALA A 41 -13.41 4.89 -5.01
CA ALA A 41 -13.21 6.27 -5.45
C ALA A 41 -11.76 6.60 -5.82
N LEU A 42 -10.81 5.66 -5.66
CA LEU A 42 -9.42 5.86 -6.02
C LEU A 42 -9.28 6.18 -7.51
N VAL A 43 -8.56 7.26 -7.81
CA VAL A 43 -8.23 7.65 -9.18
C VAL A 43 -6.87 7.04 -9.53
N LEU A 44 -6.83 6.33 -10.66
CA LEU A 44 -5.61 5.70 -11.17
C LEU A 44 -4.98 6.56 -12.30
N PRO A 45 -3.64 6.56 -12.46
CA PRO A 45 -2.65 5.83 -11.63
C PRO A 45 -2.47 6.45 -10.25
N LEU A 46 -2.13 5.61 -9.26
CA LEU A 46 -1.79 6.07 -7.91
C LEU A 46 -0.44 6.78 -7.87
N SER A 47 -0.35 7.78 -7.01
CA SER A 47 0.87 8.50 -6.67
C SER A 47 1.72 7.75 -5.64
N THR A 48 2.97 8.15 -5.42
CA THR A 48 3.83 7.52 -4.39
C THR A 48 3.26 7.74 -2.98
N ASP A 49 2.75 8.95 -2.72
CA ASP A 49 2.07 9.29 -1.46
C ASP A 49 0.78 8.46 -1.24
N ASP A 50 0.01 8.19 -2.30
CA ASP A 50 -1.15 7.30 -2.22
C ASP A 50 -0.75 5.87 -1.87
N VAL A 51 0.26 5.33 -2.57
CA VAL A 51 0.76 3.97 -2.32
C VAL A 51 1.26 3.85 -0.88
N SER A 52 2.00 4.85 -0.39
CA SER A 52 2.47 4.87 0.99
C SER A 52 1.32 4.82 1.99
N GLY A 53 0.31 5.68 1.81
CA GLY A 53 -0.87 5.72 2.66
C GLY A 53 -1.63 4.40 2.66
N LEU A 54 -1.82 3.80 1.48
CA LEU A 54 -2.52 2.52 1.33
C LEU A 54 -1.76 1.35 1.98
N ILE A 55 -0.45 1.25 1.77
CA ILE A 55 0.38 0.21 2.44
C ILE A 55 0.32 0.39 3.97
N SER A 56 0.30 1.64 4.45
CA SER A 56 0.22 1.93 5.87
C SER A 56 -1.07 1.44 6.54
N LEU A 57 -2.13 1.17 5.77
CA LEU A 57 -3.40 0.62 6.28
C LEU A 57 -3.39 -0.90 6.42
N LEU A 58 -2.45 -1.59 5.77
CA LEU A 58 -2.38 -3.05 5.78
C LEU A 58 -1.90 -3.54 7.15
N PRO A 59 -2.63 -4.45 7.82
CA PRO A 59 -2.29 -4.95 9.15
C PRO A 59 -1.19 -6.02 9.05
N ALA A 60 -0.22 -6.01 9.97
CA ALA A 60 0.98 -6.83 9.85
C ALA A 60 0.71 -8.35 9.92
N ASP A 61 -0.39 -8.75 10.57
CA ASP A 61 -0.82 -10.15 10.76
C ASP A 61 -1.52 -10.76 9.52
N GLY A 62 -1.73 -9.98 8.46
CA GLY A 62 -2.28 -10.48 7.21
C GLY A 62 -3.80 -10.64 7.19
N ASP A 63 -4.52 -10.02 8.14
CA ASP A 63 -5.98 -9.85 8.07
C ASP A 63 -6.37 -9.23 6.70
N ILE A 64 -7.51 -9.66 6.17
CA ILE A 64 -7.98 -9.31 4.83
C ILE A 64 -9.08 -8.24 4.81
N ALA A 65 -9.66 -7.89 5.97
CA ALA A 65 -10.74 -6.94 6.15
C ALA A 65 -11.89 -7.17 5.16
N TYR A 66 -12.47 -8.37 5.19
CA TYR A 66 -13.49 -8.82 4.23
C TYR A 66 -13.12 -8.64 2.75
N GLY A 67 -11.82 -8.63 2.43
CA GLY A 67 -11.29 -8.48 1.06
C GLY A 67 -10.80 -7.08 0.71
N LEU A 68 -11.02 -6.06 1.56
CA LEU A 68 -10.56 -4.69 1.30
C LEU A 68 -9.04 -4.61 1.09
N ASN A 69 -8.28 -5.38 1.87
CA ASN A 69 -6.82 -5.38 1.77
C ASN A 69 -6.30 -5.99 0.46
N TRP A 70 -7.05 -6.91 -0.15
CA TRP A 70 -6.75 -7.40 -1.50
C TRP A 70 -6.97 -6.33 -2.56
N SER A 71 -8.04 -5.55 -2.44
CA SER A 71 -8.28 -4.41 -3.33
C SER A 71 -7.15 -3.37 -3.23
N ILE A 72 -6.68 -3.09 -2.01
CA ILE A 72 -5.49 -2.24 -1.79
C ILE A 72 -4.26 -2.82 -2.46
N LEU A 73 -3.96 -4.11 -2.27
CA LEU A 73 -2.82 -4.78 -2.89
C LEU A 73 -2.86 -4.61 -4.42
N HIS A 74 -4.01 -4.84 -5.05
CA HIS A 74 -4.14 -4.72 -6.50
C HIS A 74 -3.98 -3.29 -7.00
N ALA A 75 -4.50 -2.31 -6.26
CA ALA A 75 -4.34 -0.89 -6.61
C ALA A 75 -2.86 -0.47 -6.50
N VAL A 76 -2.17 -0.88 -5.44
CA VAL A 76 -0.73 -0.62 -5.23
C VAL A 76 0.11 -1.24 -6.34
N GLU A 77 -0.13 -2.49 -6.71
CA GLU A 77 0.63 -3.19 -7.77
C GLU A 77 0.43 -2.57 -9.17
N ALA A 78 -0.66 -1.83 -9.37
CA ALA A 78 -0.95 -1.13 -10.62
C ALA A 78 -0.31 0.28 -10.68
N ALA A 79 0.34 0.74 -9.61
CA ALA A 79 0.97 2.05 -9.57
C ALA A 79 2.21 2.09 -10.50
N PRO A 80 2.46 3.20 -11.20
CA PRO A 80 3.53 3.31 -12.19
C PRO A 80 4.93 3.26 -11.57
N GLU A 81 5.06 3.65 -10.29
CA GLU A 81 6.33 3.63 -9.55
C GLU A 81 6.53 2.34 -8.76
N TRP A 82 5.61 1.37 -8.86
CA TRP A 82 5.76 0.08 -8.21
C TRP A 82 6.87 -0.75 -8.88
N PRO A 83 7.77 -1.40 -8.12
CA PRO A 83 7.81 -1.51 -6.65
C PRO A 83 8.54 -0.38 -5.90
N LEU A 84 7.95 0.06 -4.78
CA LEU A 84 8.56 0.99 -3.84
C LEU A 84 9.31 0.22 -2.73
N TRP A 85 10.53 -0.24 -3.02
CA TRP A 85 11.30 -1.14 -2.15
C TRP A 85 11.52 -0.64 -0.72
N ASP A 86 11.67 0.67 -0.50
CA ASP A 86 11.84 1.25 0.84
C ASP A 86 10.64 0.96 1.76
N MET A 87 9.44 0.79 1.19
CA MET A 87 8.21 0.47 1.93
C MET A 87 8.07 -1.03 2.22
N LEU A 88 8.91 -1.88 1.62
CA LEU A 88 8.82 -3.35 1.69
C LEU A 88 9.91 -3.98 2.56
N ARG A 89 10.37 -3.24 3.59
CA ARG A 89 11.46 -3.68 4.47
C ARG A 89 11.01 -4.46 5.71
N ASP A 90 9.74 -4.35 6.09
CA ASP A 90 9.22 -5.05 7.26
C ASP A 90 8.89 -6.51 6.92
N GLU A 91 9.89 -7.38 7.03
CA GLU A 91 9.73 -8.82 6.84
C GLU A 91 8.84 -9.48 7.90
N GLY A 92 8.46 -8.79 8.98
CA GLY A 92 7.49 -9.27 9.96
C GLY A 92 6.03 -9.08 9.50
N ASN A 93 5.81 -8.22 8.51
CA ASN A 93 4.50 -7.91 7.97
C ASN A 93 4.12 -8.88 6.84
N ASP A 94 3.05 -9.62 7.03
CA ASP A 94 2.61 -10.64 6.09
C ASP A 94 2.12 -10.06 4.74
N TRP A 95 1.68 -8.80 4.68
CA TRP A 95 1.41 -8.12 3.41
C TRP A 95 2.69 -7.75 2.68
N VAL A 96 3.72 -7.26 3.39
CA VAL A 96 5.04 -7.00 2.80
C VAL A 96 5.63 -8.29 2.23
N ARG A 97 5.56 -9.40 2.96
CA ARG A 97 5.97 -10.71 2.45
C ARG A 97 5.21 -11.11 1.18
N ARG A 98 3.89 -10.89 1.13
CA ARG A 98 3.06 -11.16 -0.05
C ARG A 98 3.50 -10.31 -1.25
N PHE A 99 3.72 -9.01 -1.06
CA PHE A 99 4.25 -8.15 -2.12
C PHE A 99 5.61 -8.64 -2.64
N CYS A 100 6.56 -8.89 -1.74
CA CYS A 100 7.89 -9.39 -2.11
C CYS A 100 7.83 -10.73 -2.85
N GLN A 101 6.99 -11.67 -2.39
CA GLN A 101 6.83 -12.96 -3.06
C GLN A 101 6.25 -12.81 -4.48
N ARG A 102 5.29 -11.90 -4.67
CA ARG A 102 4.67 -11.64 -5.97
C ARG A 102 5.64 -10.95 -6.93
N LEU A 103 6.45 -10.01 -6.42
CA LEU A 103 7.54 -9.38 -7.15
C LEU A 103 8.60 -10.40 -7.60
N ALA A 104 9.03 -11.28 -6.69
CA ALA A 104 9.96 -12.36 -7.01
C ALA A 104 9.39 -13.31 -8.08
N ASN A 105 8.11 -13.66 -7.99
CA ASN A 105 7.43 -14.48 -9.01
C ASN A 105 7.37 -13.79 -10.38
N ALA A 106 7.35 -12.46 -10.42
CA ALA A 106 7.41 -11.65 -11.64
C ALA A 106 8.85 -11.37 -12.12
N GLY A 107 9.87 -11.90 -11.43
CA GLY A 107 11.28 -11.73 -11.78
C GLY A 107 11.92 -10.42 -11.29
N PHE A 108 11.28 -9.71 -10.36
CA PHE A 108 11.88 -8.54 -9.72
C PHE A 108 12.69 -8.96 -8.48
N GLU A 109 13.88 -8.40 -8.36
CA GLU A 109 14.75 -8.57 -7.20
C GLU A 109 14.87 -7.23 -6.47
N ALA A 110 14.79 -7.25 -5.14
CA ALA A 110 15.05 -6.07 -4.35
C ALA A 110 16.49 -5.60 -4.59
N PRO A 111 16.75 -4.29 -4.74
CA PRO A 111 18.10 -3.79 -4.89
C PRO A 111 18.93 -4.23 -3.67
N CYS A 112 19.99 -5.00 -3.90
CA CYS A 112 20.93 -5.32 -2.83
C CYS A 112 21.51 -4.02 -2.28
N ASP A 113 21.44 -3.80 -0.97
CA ASP A 113 22.19 -2.75 -0.30
C ASP A 113 23.70 -3.04 -0.46
N VAL A 114 24.30 -2.59 -1.56
CA VAL A 114 25.75 -2.60 -1.77
C VAL A 114 26.33 -1.46 -0.94
N GLY A 115 26.31 -1.60 0.38
CA GLY A 115 26.54 -0.45 1.27
C GLY A 115 26.76 -0.77 2.73
N SER A 116 27.37 -1.89 3.07
CA SER A 116 28.02 -2.04 4.37
C SER A 116 29.38 -2.70 4.18
N LYS A 117 30.36 -1.89 3.76
CA LYS A 117 31.76 -2.22 4.02
C LYS A 117 31.93 -2.20 5.54
N PRO A 118 32.30 -3.30 6.20
CA PRO A 118 32.80 -3.20 7.56
C PRO A 118 34.07 -2.33 7.52
N SER A 119 34.11 -1.28 8.35
CA SER A 119 35.33 -0.54 8.65
C SER A 119 36.27 -1.40 9.49
#